data_AF-A0A540MIQ2-F1
#
_entry.id   AF-A0A540MIQ2-F1
#
_cell.length_a   1.000
_cell.length_b   1.000
_cell.length_c   1.000
_cell.angle_alpha   90.00
_cell.angle_beta   90.00
_cell.angle_gamma   90.00
#
_symmetry.space_group_name_H-M   'P 1'
#
loop_
_entity.id
_entity.type
_entity.pdbx_description
1 polymer ?
#
loop_
_entity_poly.entity_id
_entity_poly.type
_entity_poly.pdbx_seq_one_letter_code
_entity_poly.pdbx_strand_id
1 'polypeptide(L)'
;MGGACGYGNLYSQGYGTNTAALSIFLHDTAVSCVKKGGVRFTINGHSYFNLVLITNVGGAGDVHSVSIKGSNTGWQSMSRNWGQNWQSNSYLNGQSLSFQVTTSDGRTLTANNVAPGNWQFGQTYEGSQF
;
A
#
# COMPACT_ATOMS: atom_id res chain seq x y z
N MET A 1 11.05 13.84 -7.09
CA MET A 1 12.22 12.98 -7.38
C MET A 1 11.77 11.54 -7.32
N GLY A 2 11.34 10.97 -8.45
CA GLY A 2 10.79 9.62 -8.54
C GLY A 2 11.54 8.85 -9.62
N GLY A 3 12.22 7.78 -9.22
CA GLY A 3 12.84 6.80 -10.10
C GLY A 3 12.50 5.40 -9.59
N ALA A 4 12.49 4.41 -10.49
CA ALA A 4 12.33 3.01 -10.14
C ALA A 4 13.49 2.55 -9.22
N CYS A 5 13.21 1.65 -8.27
CA CYS A 5 14.26 1.15 -7.37
C CYS A 5 15.43 0.55 -8.13
N GLY A 6 16.63 0.89 -7.70
CA GLY A 6 17.87 0.36 -8.26
C GLY A 6 18.40 1.13 -9.47
N TYR A 7 17.62 2.08 -10.01
CA TYR A 7 18.10 3.00 -11.03
C TYR A 7 18.45 4.35 -10.41
N GLY A 8 19.64 4.85 -10.73
CA GLY A 8 20.08 6.18 -10.33
C GLY A 8 19.21 7.28 -10.95
N ASN A 9 19.53 8.54 -10.65
CA ASN A 9 18.81 9.68 -11.23
C ASN A 9 18.85 9.59 -12.76
N LEU A 10 17.68 9.41 -13.40
CA LEU A 10 17.52 9.29 -14.85
C LEU A 10 18.06 10.51 -15.61
N TYR A 11 18.07 11.68 -14.97
CA TYR A 11 18.68 12.91 -15.51
C TYR A 11 20.22 12.81 -15.65
N SER A 12 20.87 11.99 -14.82
CA SER A 12 22.32 11.79 -14.81
C SER A 12 22.76 10.67 -15.76
N GLN A 13 21.88 9.70 -16.05
CA GLN A 13 22.20 8.55 -16.90
C GLN A 13 21.74 8.71 -18.36
N GLY A 14 21.19 9.86 -18.75
CA GLY A 14 20.83 10.19 -20.14
C GLY A 14 19.55 9.53 -20.66
N TYR A 15 18.86 8.74 -19.83
CA TYR A 15 17.55 8.18 -20.17
C TYR A 15 16.48 9.21 -19.84
N GLY A 16 16.06 9.99 -20.85
CA GLY A 16 14.94 10.91 -20.70
C GLY A 16 13.69 10.21 -20.14
N THR A 17 12.90 10.92 -19.33
CA THR A 17 11.66 10.40 -18.72
C THR A 17 10.66 9.84 -19.73
N ASN A 18 10.83 10.16 -21.02
CA ASN A 18 10.00 9.70 -22.14
C ASN A 18 10.44 8.36 -22.76
N THR A 19 11.67 7.88 -22.50
CA THR A 19 12.23 6.67 -23.14
C THR A 19 12.23 5.44 -22.21
N ALA A 20 12.09 5.64 -20.89
CA ALA A 20 12.01 4.54 -19.93
C ALA A 20 10.82 3.60 -20.19
N ALA A 21 9.71 4.11 -20.73
CA ALA A 21 8.54 3.31 -21.09
C ALA A 21 8.73 2.45 -22.36
N LEU A 22 9.71 2.78 -23.22
CA LEU A 22 9.91 2.14 -24.53
C LEU A 22 11.09 1.16 -24.56
N SER A 23 11.87 1.07 -23.48
CA SER A 23 13.01 0.15 -23.43
C SER A 23 12.51 -1.25 -23.12
N ILE A 24 12.61 -2.16 -24.09
CA ILE A 24 12.25 -3.59 -23.96
C ILE A 24 12.93 -4.25 -22.74
N PHE A 25 14.08 -3.73 -22.31
CA PHE A 25 14.78 -4.18 -21.09
C PHE A 25 14.10 -3.80 -19.76
N LEU A 26 13.26 -2.77 -19.74
CA LEU A 26 12.50 -2.36 -18.55
C LEU A 26 11.14 -3.07 -18.42
N HIS A 27 10.73 -3.81 -19.46
CA HIS A 27 9.42 -4.46 -19.49
C HIS A 27 9.35 -5.78 -18.69
N ASP A 28 10.49 -6.32 -18.22
CA ASP A 28 10.53 -7.69 -17.67
C ASP A 28 11.19 -7.84 -16.29
N THR A 29 11.61 -6.75 -15.63
CA THR A 29 12.11 -6.83 -14.25
C THR A 29 11.64 -5.64 -13.42
N ALA A 30 10.45 -5.77 -12.82
CA ALA A 30 10.12 -4.99 -11.63
C ALA A 30 11.13 -5.34 -10.53
N VAL A 31 12.20 -4.55 -10.39
CA VAL A 31 13.22 -4.78 -9.36
C VAL A 31 12.56 -4.59 -8.00
N SER A 32 12.65 -5.62 -7.15
CA SER A 32 12.14 -5.57 -5.79
C SER A 32 12.78 -4.41 -5.01
N CYS A 33 11.97 -3.39 -4.71
CA CYS A 33 12.35 -2.31 -3.82
C CYS A 33 12.40 -2.83 -2.38
N VAL A 34 13.59 -3.02 -1.80
CA VAL A 34 13.70 -3.19 -0.34
C VAL A 34 13.56 -1.81 0.30
N LYS A 35 12.36 -1.47 0.76
CA LYS A 35 12.13 -0.25 1.56
C LYS A 35 12.47 -0.54 3.01
N LYS A 36 13.14 0.41 3.69
CA LYS A 36 13.36 0.33 5.14
C LYS A 36 12.08 0.78 5.87
N GLY A 37 11.71 0.06 6.92
CA GLY A 37 10.48 0.28 7.69
C GLY A 37 9.30 -0.58 7.21
N GLY A 38 8.24 -0.63 7.99
CA GLY A 38 7.01 -1.38 7.71
C GLY A 38 6.08 -0.72 6.70
N VAL A 39 5.04 -1.45 6.27
CA VAL A 39 3.96 -0.87 5.45
C VAL A 39 3.19 0.13 6.30
N ARG A 40 2.90 1.31 5.76
CA ARG A 40 2.22 2.40 6.46
C ARG A 40 0.78 2.54 5.99
N PHE A 41 -0.12 2.59 6.96
CA PHE A 41 -1.57 2.68 6.77
C PHE A 41 -2.05 4.00 7.39
N THR A 42 -2.36 4.98 6.55
CA THR A 42 -2.99 6.23 7.00
C THR A 42 -4.49 6.11 6.86
N ILE A 43 -5.21 6.14 7.98
CA ILE A 43 -6.66 5.95 8.01
C ILE A 43 -7.33 7.32 7.94
N ASN A 44 -8.02 7.62 6.85
CA ASN A 44 -8.81 8.83 6.63
C ASN A 44 -10.29 8.49 6.47
N GLY A 45 -11.13 9.52 6.31
CA GLY A 45 -12.55 9.38 6.05
C GLY A 45 -13.44 9.62 7.28
N HIS A 46 -14.51 8.84 7.42
CA HIS A 46 -15.49 8.92 8.52
C HIS A 46 -16.12 7.55 8.83
N SER A 47 -17.00 7.47 9.84
CA SER A 47 -17.49 6.21 10.46
C SER A 47 -18.07 5.12 9.53
N TYR A 48 -18.45 5.46 8.30
CA TYR A 48 -18.98 4.52 7.29
C TYR A 48 -18.25 4.64 5.94
N PHE A 49 -17.13 5.36 5.93
CA PHE A 49 -16.30 5.61 4.77
C PHE A 49 -14.85 5.63 5.25
N ASN A 50 -14.21 4.47 5.29
CA ASN A 50 -12.82 4.37 5.67
C ASN A 50 -11.97 4.47 4.42
N LEU A 51 -11.17 5.52 4.33
CA LEU A 51 -10.24 5.78 3.24
C LEU A 51 -8.81 5.54 3.72
N VAL A 52 -8.24 4.40 3.40
CA VAL A 52 -6.92 4.00 3.86
C VAL A 52 -5.90 4.23 2.76
N LEU A 53 -4.95 5.12 3.01
CA LEU A 53 -3.79 5.32 2.16
C LEU A 53 -2.71 4.32 2.57
N ILE A 54 -2.32 3.46 1.64
CA ILE A 54 -1.24 2.49 1.85
C ILE A 54 0.04 3.00 1.20
N THR A 55 1.08 3.15 2.01
CA THR A 55 2.40 3.61 1.56
C THR A 55 3.49 2.71 2.11
N ASN A 56 4.72 2.95 1.64
CA ASN A 56 5.90 2.17 2.03
C ASN A 56 5.77 0.66 1.79
N VAL A 57 4.98 0.24 0.80
CA VAL A 57 4.97 -1.15 0.35
C VAL A 57 6.32 -1.42 -0.33
N GLY A 58 7.18 -2.18 0.34
CA GLY A 58 8.39 -2.78 -0.21
C GLY A 58 8.06 -4.06 -0.97
N GLY A 59 8.91 -4.44 -1.93
CA GLY A 59 8.73 -5.62 -2.78
C GLY A 59 8.78 -5.35 -4.28
N ALA A 60 8.46 -6.39 -5.06
CA ALA A 60 8.60 -6.46 -6.52
C ALA A 60 7.36 -6.02 -7.30
N GLY A 61 6.38 -5.37 -6.68
CA GLY A 61 5.14 -5.07 -7.39
C GLY A 61 4.24 -4.02 -6.75
N ASP A 62 3.30 -3.55 -7.56
CA ASP A 62 2.21 -2.68 -7.12
C ASP A 62 1.20 -3.46 -6.27
N VAL A 63 0.49 -2.74 -5.40
CA VAL A 63 -0.64 -3.29 -4.63
C VAL A 63 -1.79 -3.64 -5.59
N HIS A 64 -2.15 -4.93 -5.62
CA HIS A 64 -3.19 -5.48 -6.47
C HIS A 64 -4.55 -5.47 -5.79
N SER A 65 -4.63 -5.92 -4.53
CA SER A 65 -5.87 -5.93 -3.75
C SER A 65 -5.61 -5.71 -2.27
N VAL A 66 -6.61 -5.15 -1.58
CA VAL A 66 -6.54 -4.86 -0.15
C VAL A 66 -7.82 -5.32 0.52
N SER A 67 -7.68 -5.88 1.72
CA SER A 67 -8.80 -6.19 2.60
C SER A 67 -8.57 -5.58 3.99
N ILE A 68 -9.65 -5.20 4.64
CA ILE A 68 -9.68 -4.67 6.01
C ILE A 68 -10.54 -5.55 6.90
N LYS A 69 -10.15 -5.66 8.17
CA LYS A 69 -10.89 -6.39 9.20
C LYS A 69 -10.83 -5.62 10.52
N GLY A 70 -11.97 -5.51 11.19
CA GLY A 70 -12.09 -5.10 12.58
C GLY A 70 -11.97 -6.30 13.52
N SER A 71 -11.69 -6.05 14.80
CA SER A 71 -11.68 -7.08 15.83
C SER A 71 -12.98 -7.90 15.87
N ASN A 72 -14.12 -7.25 15.60
CA ASN A 72 -15.46 -7.85 15.65
C ASN A 72 -16.05 -8.11 14.26
N THR A 73 -15.27 -8.00 13.18
CA THR A 73 -15.73 -8.24 11.80
C THR A 73 -14.91 -9.32 11.09
N GLY A 74 -15.42 -9.80 9.95
CA GLY A 74 -14.65 -10.61 9.00
C GLY A 74 -13.75 -9.76 8.10
N TRP A 75 -12.94 -10.42 7.27
CA TRP A 75 -12.20 -9.75 6.20
C TRP A 75 -13.14 -9.20 5.14
N GLN A 76 -12.96 -7.94 4.78
CA GLN A 76 -13.76 -7.25 3.77
C GLN A 76 -12.83 -6.65 2.74
N SER A 77 -13.07 -6.96 1.47
CA SER A 77 -12.30 -6.37 0.38
C SER A 77 -12.56 -4.86 0.29
N MET A 78 -11.50 -4.10 0.05
CA MET A 78 -11.54 -2.66 -0.15
C MET A 78 -11.51 -2.34 -1.65
N SER A 79 -12.21 -1.29 -2.04
CA SER A 79 -12.22 -0.79 -3.41
C SER A 79 -11.15 0.29 -3.59
N ARG A 80 -10.37 0.20 -4.66
CA ARG A 80 -9.39 1.23 -5.01
C ARG A 80 -10.11 2.47 -5.55
N ASN A 81 -9.86 3.65 -4.97
CA ASN A 81 -10.50 4.89 -5.39
C ASN A 81 -9.59 5.69 -6.35
N TRP A 82 -8.49 6.25 -5.84
CA TRP A 82 -7.44 6.88 -6.67
C TRP A 82 -6.05 6.62 -6.08
N GLY A 83 -5.04 6.45 -6.93
CA GLY A 83 -3.68 6.19 -6.47
C GLY A 83 -3.62 4.96 -5.55
N GLN A 84 -3.10 5.10 -4.33
CA GLN A 84 -3.09 4.04 -3.31
C GLN A 84 -4.09 4.30 -2.17
N ASN A 85 -5.19 5.00 -2.47
CA ASN A 85 -6.31 5.18 -1.54
C ASN A 85 -7.33 4.07 -1.75
N TRP A 86 -7.55 3.30 -0.69
CA TRP A 86 -8.45 2.16 -0.64
C TRP A 86 -9.64 2.49 0.26
N GLN A 87 -10.84 2.19 -0.22
CA GLN A 87 -12.09 2.54 0.43
C GLN A 87 -12.81 1.30 0.97
N SER A 88 -13.36 1.41 2.18
CA SER A 88 -14.33 0.48 2.76
C SER A 88 -15.52 1.22 3.34
N ASN A 89 -16.73 0.69 3.14
CA ASN A 89 -17.99 1.30 3.61
C ASN A 89 -18.51 0.70 4.94
N SER A 90 -17.63 0.04 5.70
CA SER A 90 -17.99 -0.64 6.94
C SER A 90 -17.83 0.24 8.18
N TYR A 91 -18.65 -0.01 9.20
CA TYR A 91 -18.47 0.62 10.51
C TYR A 91 -17.38 -0.11 11.31
N LEU A 92 -16.23 0.54 11.49
CA LEU A 92 -15.04 -0.05 12.13
C LEU A 92 -14.53 0.74 13.33
N ASN A 93 -15.23 1.82 13.71
CA ASN A 93 -14.85 2.65 14.86
C ASN A 93 -14.83 1.82 16.15
N GLY A 94 -13.87 2.11 17.04
CA GLY A 94 -13.75 1.40 18.31
C GLY A 94 -13.13 0.00 18.22
N GLN A 95 -12.79 -0.48 17.01
CA GLN A 95 -12.24 -1.81 16.79
C GLN A 95 -10.78 -1.73 16.37
N SER A 96 -9.96 -2.70 16.78
CA SER A 96 -8.62 -2.80 16.22
C SER A 96 -8.70 -3.17 14.74
N LEU A 97 -7.86 -2.54 13.92
CA LEU A 97 -7.87 -2.73 12.47
C LEU A 97 -6.71 -3.61 12.04
N SER A 98 -7.04 -4.58 11.19
CA SER A 98 -6.10 -5.45 10.51
C SER A 98 -6.24 -5.26 9.00
N PHE A 99 -5.12 -5.41 8.30
CA PHE A 99 -5.03 -5.21 6.87
C PHE A 99 -4.42 -6.43 6.20
N GLN A 100 -4.96 -6.77 5.03
CA GLN A 100 -4.38 -7.73 4.11
C GLN A 100 -4.06 -7.01 2.81
N VAL A 101 -2.82 -7.10 2.37
CA VAL A 101 -2.32 -6.41 1.18
C VAL A 101 -1.74 -7.46 0.25
N THR A 102 -2.33 -7.61 -0.94
CA THR A 102 -1.83 -8.51 -1.97
C THR A 102 -1.12 -7.71 -3.04
N THR A 103 0.11 -8.07 -3.35
CA THR A 103 0.93 -7.46 -4.40
C THR A 103 0.72 -8.20 -5.73
N SER A 104 1.11 -7.55 -6.82
CA SER A 104 0.99 -8.09 -8.20
C SER A 104 1.80 -9.36 -8.45
N ASP A 105 2.81 -9.65 -7.62
CA ASP A 105 3.54 -10.93 -7.62
C ASP A 105 2.78 -12.08 -6.94
N GLY A 106 1.54 -11.84 -6.50
CA GLY A 106 0.66 -12.83 -5.86
C GLY A 106 0.93 -13.05 -4.38
N ARG A 107 1.87 -12.31 -3.76
CA ARG A 107 2.13 -12.41 -2.33
C ARG A 107 1.10 -11.61 -1.53
N THR A 108 0.62 -12.18 -0.43
CA THR A 108 -0.30 -11.50 0.50
C THR A 108 0.38 -11.29 1.85
N LEU A 109 0.52 -10.02 2.25
CA LEU A 109 0.92 -9.61 3.58
C LEU A 109 -0.31 -9.48 4.47
N THR A 110 -0.33 -10.16 5.61
CA THR A 110 -1.35 -9.99 6.65
C THR A 110 -0.77 -9.22 7.83
N ALA A 111 -1.26 -8.01 8.05
CA ALA A 111 -0.87 -7.14 9.16
C ALA A 111 -2.02 -7.07 10.18
N ASN A 112 -1.87 -7.78 11.29
CA ASN A 112 -2.91 -7.89 12.32
C ASN A 112 -2.80 -6.78 13.38
N ASN A 113 -3.94 -6.23 13.80
CA ASN A 113 -4.05 -5.22 14.87
C ASN A 113 -3.10 -4.02 14.72
N VAL A 114 -2.93 -3.55 13.48
CA VAL A 114 -2.05 -2.42 13.13
C VAL A 114 -2.51 -1.13 13.79
N ALA A 115 -3.83 -0.89 13.80
CA ALA A 115 -4.42 0.23 14.51
C ALA A 115 -5.16 -0.28 15.76
N PRO A 116 -4.91 0.28 16.97
CA PRO A 116 -5.61 -0.10 18.19
C PRO A 116 -7.04 0.44 18.19
N GLY A 117 -7.96 -0.11 19.00
CA GLY A 117 -9.39 0.27 18.96
C GLY A 117 -9.72 1.74 19.20
N ASN A 118 -8.78 2.51 19.77
CA ASN A 118 -8.88 3.96 19.95
C ASN A 118 -8.24 4.76 18.78
N TRP A 119 -8.08 4.16 17.61
CA TRP A 119 -7.56 4.83 16.43
C TRP A 119 -8.45 6.02 16.01
N GLN A 120 -7.85 6.99 15.32
CA GLN A 120 -8.54 8.19 14.86
C GLN A 120 -8.28 8.43 13.37
N PHE A 121 -9.23 9.07 12.70
CA PHE A 121 -9.04 9.52 11.32
C PHE A 121 -7.91 10.55 11.24
N GLY A 122 -7.11 10.49 10.17
CA GLY A 122 -5.92 11.30 9.94
C GLY A 122 -4.63 10.70 10.52
N GLN A 123 -4.71 9.61 11.30
CA GLN A 123 -3.54 8.97 11.90
C GLN A 123 -2.90 7.94 10.95
N THR A 124 -1.58 7.76 11.10
CA THR A 124 -0.81 6.76 10.35
C THR A 124 -0.27 5.69 11.29
N TYR A 125 -0.47 4.44 10.91
CA TYR A 125 -0.03 3.27 11.66
C TYR A 125 0.93 2.44 10.82
N GLU A 126 1.92 1.84 11.46
CA GLU A 126 2.92 1.00 10.80
C GLU A 126 2.63 -0.47 11.08
N GLY A 127 2.52 -1.26 10.01
CA GLY A 127 2.37 -2.71 10.07
C GLY A 127 3.66 -3.44 9.67
N SER A 128 3.61 -4.76 9.67
CA SER A 128 4.71 -5.61 9.18
C SER A 128 5.03 -5.35 7.70
N GLN A 129 6.19 -5.80 7.24
CA GLN A 129 6.58 -5.80 5.82
C GLN A 129 6.72 -7.25 5.30
N PHE A 130 6.65 -7.41 3.97
CA PHE A 130 7.01 -8.65 3.26
C PHE A 130 8.43 -9.12 3.59
#